data_AF-A0A1Q6L442-F1
#
_entry.id   AF-A0A1Q6L442-F1
#
_cell.length_a   1.000
_cell.length_b   1.000
_cell.length_c   1.000
_cell.angle_alpha   90.00
_cell.angle_beta   90.00
_cell.angle_gamma   90.00
#
_symmetry.space_group_name_H-M   'P 1'
#
loop_
_entity.id
_entity.type
_entity.pdbx_description
1 polymer ?
#
loop_
_entity_poly.entity_id
_entity_poly.type
_entity_poly.pdbx_seq_one_letter_code
_entity_poly.pdbx_strand_id
1 'polypeptide(L)'
;MAMSLEQTDHFLRHVKMHADEVKLGTFKKDKEDYLKKLKEAQKVALEMSHDMIYILRLRKFKGYENADFSFNITLPDDWKNHEFRTFDCQSFRIGCKLRMALEMGIDERNLRIDVKELEEQMKVLGDAIQDSEVLIKMLE
;
A
#
# COMPACT_ATOMS: atom_id res chain seq x y z
N MET A 1 14.59 8.97 8.69
CA MET A 1 13.74 8.07 9.50
C MET A 1 12.66 7.58 8.57
N ALA A 2 12.40 6.27 8.53
CA ALA A 2 11.31 5.73 7.74
C ALA A 2 9.96 6.28 8.25
N MET A 3 9.04 6.56 7.34
CA MET A 3 7.66 6.96 7.65
C MET A 3 6.97 5.91 8.55
N SER A 4 6.22 6.35 9.57
CA SER A 4 5.48 5.43 10.44
C SER A 4 4.31 4.76 9.69
N LEU A 5 3.77 3.68 10.25
CA LEU A 5 2.61 2.99 9.67
C LEU A 5 1.37 3.88 9.66
N GLU A 6 1.15 4.68 10.71
CA GLU A 6 0.04 5.63 10.77
C GLU A 6 0.20 6.75 9.75
N GLN A 7 1.44 7.24 9.56
CA GLN A 7 1.73 8.23 8.55
C GLN A 7 1.52 7.66 7.14
N THR A 8 1.94 6.41 6.91
CA THR A 8 1.76 5.71 5.64
C THR A 8 0.27 5.51 5.33
N ASP A 9 -0.50 4.97 6.28
CA ASP A 9 -1.96 4.83 6.17
C ASP A 9 -2.60 6.18 5.82
N HIS A 10 -2.30 7.22 6.60
CA HIS A 10 -2.86 8.55 6.38
C HIS A 10 -2.50 9.10 4.99
N PHE A 11 -1.28 8.86 4.52
CA PHE A 11 -0.83 9.38 3.24
C PHE A 11 -1.50 8.66 2.07
N LEU A 12 -1.53 7.33 2.10
CA LEU A 12 -2.14 6.49 1.06
C LEU A 12 -3.65 6.72 0.95
N ARG A 13 -4.34 6.92 2.08
CA ARG A 13 -5.79 7.23 2.09
C ARG A 13 -6.14 8.53 1.37
N HIS A 14 -5.20 9.46 1.27
CA HIS A 14 -5.41 10.77 0.68
C HIS A 14 -4.89 10.90 -0.76
N VAL A 15 -4.34 9.83 -1.35
CA VAL A 15 -3.82 9.84 -2.73
C VAL A 15 -4.87 10.31 -3.72
N LYS A 16 -6.11 9.80 -3.64
CA LYS A 16 -7.21 10.24 -4.51
C LYS A 16 -7.48 11.74 -4.43
N MET A 17 -7.63 12.27 -3.21
CA MET A 17 -7.86 13.69 -2.98
C MET A 17 -6.73 14.53 -3.59
N HIS A 18 -5.48 14.09 -3.45
CA HIS A 18 -4.33 14.79 -4.01
C HIS A 18 -4.24 14.68 -5.53
N ALA A 19 -4.64 13.55 -6.11
CA ALA A 19 -4.77 13.41 -7.55
C ALA A 19 -5.86 14.35 -8.11
N ASP A 20 -6.99 14.49 -7.41
CA ASP A 20 -8.05 15.42 -7.80
C ASP A 20 -7.56 16.88 -7.72
N GLU A 21 -6.82 17.24 -6.67
CA GLU A 21 -6.16 18.55 -6.55
C GLU A 21 -5.20 18.82 -7.74
N VAL A 22 -4.44 17.81 -8.18
CA VAL A 22 -3.54 17.93 -9.33
C VAL A 22 -4.34 18.11 -10.63
N LYS A 23 -5.37 17.29 -10.86
CA LYS A 23 -6.24 17.39 -12.06
C LYS A 23 -6.94 18.74 -12.17
N LEU A 24 -7.33 19.33 -11.03
CA LEU A 24 -8.01 20.63 -10.96
C LEU A 24 -7.03 21.83 -10.94
N GLY A 25 -5.72 21.60 -10.87
CA GLY A 25 -4.72 22.66 -10.75
C GLY A 25 -4.75 23.39 -9.39
N THR A 26 -5.30 22.76 -8.35
CA THR A 26 -5.42 23.31 -6.99
C THR A 26 -4.45 22.70 -5.99
N PHE A 27 -3.53 21.84 -6.45
CA PHE A 27 -2.49 21.22 -5.62
C PHE A 27 -1.49 22.27 -5.10
N LYS A 28 -1.50 22.53 -3.79
CA LYS A 28 -0.69 23.58 -3.13
C LYS A 28 0.50 23.07 -2.32
N LYS A 29 0.69 21.74 -2.23
CA LYS A 29 1.78 21.17 -1.42
C LYS A 29 3.11 21.36 -2.13
N ASP A 30 4.19 21.42 -1.35
CA ASP A 30 5.53 21.40 -1.91
C ASP A 30 5.74 20.11 -2.70
N LYS A 31 6.06 20.25 -3.99
CA LYS A 31 6.07 19.15 -4.95
C LYS A 31 7.19 18.15 -4.65
N GLU A 32 8.38 18.63 -4.30
CA GLU A 32 9.55 17.79 -4.03
C GLU A 32 9.38 17.00 -2.73
N ASP A 33 8.98 17.67 -1.65
CA ASP A 33 8.72 17.04 -0.35
C ASP A 33 7.55 16.05 -0.44
N TYR A 34 6.48 16.40 -1.16
CA TYR A 34 5.34 15.50 -1.35
C TYR A 34 5.72 14.25 -2.14
N LEU A 35 6.43 14.39 -3.27
CA LEU A 35 6.91 13.25 -4.06
C LEU A 35 7.78 12.31 -3.24
N LYS A 36 8.68 12.86 -2.42
CA LYS A 36 9.53 12.07 -1.52
C LYS A 36 8.68 11.25 -0.53
N LYS A 37 7.70 11.89 0.11
CA LYS A 37 6.79 11.23 1.06
C LYS A 37 5.91 10.18 0.38
N LEU A 38 5.44 10.43 -0.83
CA LEU A 38 4.63 9.50 -1.61
C LEU A 38 5.41 8.23 -1.96
N LYS A 39 6.64 8.38 -2.45
CA LYS A 39 7.55 7.26 -2.74
C LYS A 39 7.88 6.46 -1.48
N GLU A 40 8.05 7.14 -0.35
CA GLU A 40 8.28 6.48 0.94
C GLU A 40 7.06 5.69 1.42
N ALA A 41 5.86 6.26 1.34
CA ALA A 41 4.61 5.57 1.69
C ALA A 41 4.36 4.34 0.80
N GLN A 42 4.58 4.47 -0.51
CA GLN A 42 4.48 3.36 -1.46
C GLN A 42 5.47 2.24 -1.12
N LYS A 43 6.71 2.59 -0.75
CA LYS A 43 7.72 1.63 -0.31
C LYS A 43 7.29 0.88 0.96
N VAL A 44 6.75 1.58 1.97
CA VAL A 44 6.27 0.93 3.19
C VAL A 44 5.11 -0.03 2.87
N ALA A 45 4.19 0.34 1.98
CA ALA A 45 3.12 -0.56 1.54
C ALA A 45 3.65 -1.82 0.83
N LEU A 46 4.71 -1.69 0.02
CA LEU A 46 5.37 -2.83 -0.61
C LEU A 46 6.00 -3.76 0.44
N GLU A 47 6.69 -3.21 1.44
CA GLU A 47 7.26 -4.02 2.53
C GLU A 47 6.18 -4.77 3.32
N MET A 48 5.07 -4.09 3.66
CA MET A 48 3.92 -4.72 4.32
C MET A 48 3.36 -5.89 3.52
N SER A 49 3.35 -5.77 2.19
CA SER A 49 2.87 -6.84 1.32
C SER A 49 3.80 -8.04 1.30
N HIS A 50 5.12 -7.81 1.28
CA HIS A 50 6.10 -8.89 1.37
C HIS A 50 5.95 -9.70 2.66
N ASP A 51 5.70 -9.04 3.79
CA ASP A 51 5.43 -9.70 5.06
C ASP A 51 4.19 -10.61 4.99
N MET A 52 3.11 -10.13 4.36
CA MET A 52 1.88 -10.92 4.18
C MET A 52 2.12 -12.16 3.33
N ILE A 53 2.85 -12.01 2.22
CA ILE A 53 3.19 -13.12 1.32
C ILE A 53 4.05 -14.16 2.05
N TYR A 54 5.02 -13.70 2.83
CA TYR A 54 5.84 -14.57 3.65
C TYR A 54 5.00 -15.38 4.65
N ILE A 55 4.06 -14.74 5.34
CA ILE A 55 3.14 -15.42 6.26
C ILE A 55 2.27 -16.44 5.52
N LEU A 56 1.74 -16.09 4.34
CA LEU A 56 0.91 -16.97 3.53
C LEU A 56 1.68 -18.24 3.13
N ARG A 57 2.93 -18.08 2.69
CA ARG A 57 3.86 -19.17 2.36
C ARG A 57 4.20 -20.02 3.57
N LEU A 58 4.58 -19.39 4.69
CA LEU A 58 4.98 -20.09 5.91
C LEU A 58 3.88 -21.00 6.46
N ARG A 59 2.62 -20.54 6.34
CA ARG A 59 1.42 -21.29 6.75
C ARG A 59 0.94 -22.30 5.73
N LYS A 60 1.60 -22.39 4.56
CA LYS A 60 1.24 -23.29 3.45
C LYS A 60 -0.22 -23.15 3.03
N PHE A 61 -0.71 -21.92 2.93
CA PHE A 61 -2.04 -21.70 2.36
C PHE A 61 -2.04 -22.13 0.89
N LYS A 62 -3.10 -22.85 0.51
CA LYS A 62 -3.24 -23.42 -0.83
C LYS A 62 -3.20 -22.31 -1.89
N GLY A 63 -2.31 -22.43 -2.87
CA GLY A 63 -2.12 -21.46 -3.95
C GLY A 63 -1.02 -20.43 -3.68
N TYR A 64 -0.46 -20.40 -2.46
CA TYR A 64 0.57 -19.46 -2.05
C TYR A 64 1.94 -20.10 -1.82
N GLU A 65 2.07 -21.42 -1.94
CA GLU A 65 3.25 -22.18 -1.55
C GLU A 65 4.53 -21.73 -2.24
N ASN A 66 4.40 -21.25 -3.49
CA ASN A 66 5.50 -20.71 -4.29
C ASN A 66 5.18 -19.33 -4.88
N ALA A 67 4.18 -18.62 -4.33
CA ALA A 67 3.68 -17.38 -4.93
C ALA A 67 4.73 -16.27 -4.86
N ASP A 68 5.42 -15.97 -5.96
CA ASP A 68 6.31 -14.81 -6.09
C ASP A 68 5.47 -13.58 -6.37
N PHE A 69 4.95 -13.01 -5.30
CA PHE A 69 3.93 -11.98 -5.40
C PHE A 69 4.65 -10.63 -5.33
N SER A 70 4.97 -10.08 -6.49
CA SER A 70 5.23 -8.66 -6.62
C SER A 70 3.96 -7.99 -7.11
N PHE A 71 3.59 -6.85 -6.53
CA PHE A 71 2.53 -6.07 -7.13
C PHE A 71 2.98 -5.60 -8.49
N ASN A 72 2.07 -5.66 -9.47
CA ASN A 72 2.30 -5.02 -10.74
C ASN A 72 2.24 -3.49 -10.55
N ILE A 73 3.40 -2.87 -10.28
CA ILE A 73 3.56 -1.41 -10.18
C ILE A 73 3.67 -0.78 -11.57
N THR A 74 3.43 -1.54 -12.66
CA THR A 74 3.44 -0.95 -13.99
C THR A 74 2.30 0.04 -14.11
N LEU A 75 2.62 1.24 -14.60
CA LEU A 75 1.62 2.26 -14.90
C LEU A 75 0.57 1.68 -15.85
N PRO A 76 -0.73 1.89 -15.58
CA PRO A 76 -1.79 1.58 -16.53
C PRO A 76 -1.56 2.28 -17.87
N ASP A 77 -1.94 1.64 -18.98
CA ASP A 77 -1.78 2.20 -20.33
C ASP A 77 -2.45 3.59 -20.46
N ASP A 78 -3.61 3.77 -19.84
CA ASP A 78 -4.33 5.05 -19.74
C ASP A 78 -4.23 5.68 -18.33
N TRP A 79 -3.00 5.81 -17.81
CA TRP A 79 -2.76 6.42 -16.50
C TRP A 79 -3.26 7.87 -16.40
N LYS A 80 -3.45 8.58 -17.53
CA LYS A 80 -3.95 9.97 -17.54
C LYS A 80 -5.42 10.06 -17.10
N ASN A 81 -6.24 9.08 -17.50
CA ASN A 81 -7.64 8.98 -17.10
C ASN A 81 -7.85 8.01 -15.93
N HIS A 82 -6.77 7.63 -15.23
CA HIS A 82 -6.82 6.70 -14.12
C HIS A 82 -7.87 7.10 -13.08
N GLU A 83 -8.73 6.14 -12.75
CA GLU A 83 -9.70 6.26 -11.68
C GLU A 83 -9.06 5.85 -10.35
N PHE A 84 -8.79 6.86 -9.53
CA PHE A 84 -8.25 6.68 -8.19
C PHE A 84 -9.29 6.08 -7.25
N ARG A 85 -8.88 5.06 -6.51
CA ARG A 85 -9.72 4.37 -5.54
C ARG A 85 -9.81 5.17 -4.25
N THR A 86 -10.91 4.95 -3.53
CA THR A 86 -11.15 5.58 -2.24
C THR A 86 -10.79 4.59 -1.14
N PHE A 87 -9.96 5.03 -0.20
CA PHE A 87 -9.60 4.26 0.97
C PHE A 87 -10.11 4.95 2.24
N ASP A 88 -10.63 4.16 3.16
CA ASP A 88 -11.13 4.58 4.46
C ASP A 88 -10.18 4.17 5.59
N CYS A 89 -10.52 4.52 6.84
CA CYS A 89 -9.69 4.18 8.00
C CYS A 89 -9.58 2.68 8.29
N GLN A 90 -10.34 1.82 7.61
CA GLN A 90 -10.24 0.36 7.75
C GLN A 90 -9.34 -0.26 6.69
N SER A 91 -9.10 0.45 5.58
CA SER A 91 -8.46 -0.08 4.37
C SER A 91 -7.07 -0.68 4.61
N PHE A 92 -6.26 -0.11 5.50
CA PHE A 92 -4.90 -0.61 5.80
C PHE A 92 -4.78 -1.26 7.17
N ARG A 93 -5.89 -1.40 7.92
CA ARG A 93 -5.90 -1.77 9.33
C ARG A 93 -5.26 -3.14 9.59
N ILE A 94 -5.56 -4.13 8.74
CA ILE A 94 -5.02 -5.48 8.91
C ILE A 94 -3.52 -5.48 8.63
N GLY A 95 -3.09 -4.77 7.59
CA GLY A 95 -1.68 -4.62 7.28
C GLY A 95 -0.89 -3.93 8.38
N CYS A 96 -1.38 -2.81 8.90
CA CYS A 96 -0.71 -2.10 9.99
C CYS A 96 -0.61 -2.99 11.24
N LYS A 97 -1.70 -3.67 11.62
CA LYS A 97 -1.69 -4.59 12.77
C LYS A 97 -0.67 -5.72 12.61
N LEU A 98 -0.59 -6.30 11.42
CA LEU A 98 0.33 -7.38 11.11
C LEU A 98 1.78 -6.90 11.21
N ARG A 99 2.10 -5.77 10.56
CA ARG A 99 3.45 -5.19 10.62
C ARG A 99 3.85 -4.82 12.04
N MET A 100 2.96 -4.20 12.82
CA MET A 100 3.21 -3.91 14.24
C MET A 100 3.48 -5.18 15.05
N ALA A 101 2.73 -6.26 14.81
CA ALA A 101 2.94 -7.52 15.52
C ALA A 101 4.31 -8.12 15.22
N LEU A 102 4.76 -8.07 13.96
CA LEU A 102 6.10 -8.49 13.56
C LEU A 102 7.19 -7.62 14.18
N GLU A 103 7.01 -6.30 14.20
CA GLU A 103 7.93 -5.35 14.85
C GLU A 103 8.03 -5.57 16.37
N MET A 104 6.96 -6.06 17.00
CA MET A 104 6.95 -6.48 18.40
C MET A 104 7.60 -7.86 18.65
N GLY A 105 8.08 -8.54 17.60
CA GLY A 105 8.72 -9.85 17.69
C GLY A 105 7.75 -11.02 17.84
N ILE A 106 6.47 -10.83 17.48
CA ILE A 106 5.50 -11.93 17.46
C ILE A 106 5.80 -12.83 16.27
N ASP A 107 6.07 -14.10 16.55
CA ASP A 107 6.31 -15.12 15.53
C ASP A 107 5.13 -15.21 14.54
N GLU A 108 5.45 -15.26 13.25
CA GLU A 108 4.54 -15.31 12.12
C GLU A 108 3.55 -16.48 12.20
N ARG A 109 3.89 -17.55 12.90
CA ARG A 109 3.01 -18.72 13.15
C ARG A 109 1.96 -18.46 14.22
N ASN A 110 2.20 -17.51 15.12
CA ASN A 110 1.33 -17.19 16.25
C ASN A 110 0.30 -16.09 15.94
N LEU A 111 0.44 -15.38 14.81
CA LEU A 111 -0.50 -14.35 14.39
C LEU A 111 -1.91 -14.93 14.17
N ARG A 112 -2.93 -14.37 14.81
CA ARG A 112 -4.33 -14.78 14.55
C ARG A 112 -4.86 -13.91 13.41
N ILE A 113 -4.83 -14.44 12.20
CA ILE A 113 -5.32 -13.77 10.99
C ILE A 113 -5.90 -14.80 10.02
N ASP A 114 -7.03 -14.47 9.41
CA ASP A 114 -7.67 -15.30 8.38
C ASP A 114 -6.96 -15.08 7.03
N VAL A 115 -6.88 -16.13 6.21
CA VAL A 115 -6.39 -16.04 4.82
C VAL A 115 -7.22 -15.05 4.02
N LYS A 116 -8.54 -15.03 4.24
CA LYS A 116 -9.44 -14.11 3.53
C LYS A 116 -9.12 -12.65 3.86
N GLU A 117 -8.83 -12.35 5.13
CA GLU A 117 -8.44 -10.99 5.55
C GLU A 117 -7.10 -10.58 4.92
N LEU A 118 -6.15 -11.51 4.82
CA LEU A 118 -4.87 -11.27 4.14
C LEU A 118 -5.04 -11.01 2.64
N GLU A 119 -5.86 -11.81 1.96
CA GLU A 119 -6.15 -11.65 0.53
C GLU A 119 -6.82 -10.30 0.23
N GLU A 120 -7.83 -9.93 1.04
CA GLU A 120 -8.50 -8.63 0.93
C GLU A 120 -7.52 -7.49 1.17
N GLN A 121 -6.69 -7.59 2.21
CA GLN A 121 -5.69 -6.57 2.53
C GLN A 121 -4.61 -6.45 1.44
N MET A 122 -4.18 -7.57 0.85
CA MET A 122 -3.25 -7.59 -0.28
C MET A 122 -3.83 -6.88 -1.50
N LYS A 123 -5.12 -7.10 -1.81
CA LYS A 123 -5.79 -6.37 -2.89
C LYS A 123 -5.78 -4.86 -2.64
N VAL A 124 -6.15 -4.44 -1.42
CA VAL A 124 -6.20 -3.02 -1.05
C VAL A 124 -4.80 -2.37 -1.10
N LEU A 125 -3.76 -3.06 -0.65
CA LEU A 125 -2.38 -2.57 -0.77
C LEU A 125 -1.96 -2.45 -2.23
N GLY A 126 -2.28 -3.43 -3.08
CA GLY A 126 -1.98 -3.38 -4.51
C GLY A 126 -2.64 -2.20 -5.20
N ASP A 127 -3.92 -1.95 -4.90
CA ASP A 127 -4.66 -0.78 -5.39
C ASP A 127 -4.00 0.53 -4.95
N ALA A 128 -3.62 0.65 -3.68
CA ALA A 128 -2.99 1.84 -3.15
C ALA A 128 -1.58 2.10 -3.74
N ILE A 129 -0.81 1.03 -3.97
CA ILE A 129 0.52 1.10 -4.59
C ILE A 129 0.41 1.56 -6.05
N GLN A 130 -0.56 1.03 -6.80
CA GLN A 130 -0.80 1.46 -8.18
C GLN A 130 -1.29 2.91 -8.24
N ASP A 131 -2.24 3.31 -7.40
CA ASP A 131 -2.72 4.69 -7.33
C ASP A 131 -1.57 5.65 -6.98
N SER A 132 -0.70 5.26 -6.05
CA SER A 132 0.49 6.03 -5.70
C SER A 132 1.44 6.18 -6.89
N GLU A 133 1.68 5.12 -7.66
CA GLU A 133 2.54 5.17 -8.85
C GLU A 133 2.00 6.13 -9.90
N VAL A 134 0.70 6.09 -10.16
CA VAL A 134 0.07 7.00 -11.11
C VAL A 134 0.20 8.45 -10.65
N LEU A 135 -0.01 8.73 -9.36
CA LEU A 135 0.15 10.09 -8.84
C LEU A 135 1.62 10.55 -8.86
N ILE A 136 2.58 9.66 -8.58
CA ILE A 136 4.01 9.95 -8.77
C ILE A 136 4.24 10.38 -10.22
N LYS A 137 3.71 9.62 -11.19
CA LYS A 137 3.89 9.94 -12.60
C LYS A 137 3.21 11.25 -13.03
N MET A 138 2.05 11.58 -12.47
CA MET A 138 1.37 12.85 -12.72
C MET A 138 2.14 14.04 -12.16
N LEU A 139 2.89 13.81 -11.07
CA LEU A 139 3.69 14.84 -10.43
C LEU A 139 5.09 14.93 -11.03
N GLU A 140 5.71 13.90 -11.59
CA GLU A 140 7.04 14.05 -12.24
C GLU A 140 6.99 14.92 -13.52
#